data_AF-A0A1B7K4D4-F1
#
_entry.id   AF-A0A1B7K4D4-F1
#
_cell.length_a   1.000
_cell.length_b   1.000
_cell.length_c   1.000
_cell.angle_alpha   90.00
_cell.angle_beta   90.00
_cell.angle_gamma   90.00
#
_symmetry.space_group_name_H-M   'P 1'
#
loop_
_entity.id
_entity.type
_entity.pdbx_description
1 polymer ?
#
loop_
_entity_poly.entity_id
_entity_poly.type
_entity_poly.pdbx_seq_one_letter_code
_entity_poly.pdbx_strand_id
1 'polypeptide(L)'
;MIATPLALLATYLIYKKVEKVAKITCIIVMAFSALTLIFHSDVFIKWKVTIIYGLFAIALLISQWFTEKPLIQRMLGSNQEIKLADSYWAKLNSAWAIFFIVCAAVNIYVAFWMAQEVWVNFKVFGLTVGTLIFTVLSVVYIFKNMTKEPAKEHKE
;
A
#
# COMPACT_ATOMS: atom_id res chain seq x y z
N MET A 1 -19.37 -2.44 6.20
CA MET A 1 -20.09 -2.14 7.47
C MET A 1 -21.18 -3.16 7.83
N ILE A 2 -21.51 -4.14 6.97
CA ILE A 2 -22.45 -5.24 7.28
C ILE A 2 -21.74 -6.60 7.42
N ALA A 3 -20.58 -6.77 6.77
CA ALA A 3 -19.85 -8.04 6.74
C ALA A 3 -19.48 -8.59 8.13
N THR A 4 -19.05 -7.73 9.05
CA THR A 4 -18.63 -8.13 10.40
C THR A 4 -19.80 -8.61 11.28
N PRO A 5 -20.92 -7.86 11.39
CA PRO A 5 -22.08 -8.36 12.11
C PRO A 5 -22.72 -9.59 11.42
N LEU A 6 -22.72 -9.67 10.09
CA LEU A 6 -23.25 -10.82 9.36
C LEU A 6 -22.40 -12.09 9.56
N ALA A 7 -21.06 -11.95 9.55
CA ALA A 7 -20.14 -13.05 9.81
C ALA A 7 -20.26 -13.58 11.25
N LEU A 8 -20.46 -12.68 12.23
CA LEU A 8 -20.71 -13.06 13.62
C LEU A 8 -22.07 -13.75 13.79
N LEU A 9 -23.12 -13.28 13.11
CA LEU A 9 -24.44 -13.92 13.11
C LEU A 9 -24.40 -15.31 12.47
N ALA A 10 -23.73 -15.45 11.32
CA ALA A 10 -23.53 -16.74 10.66
C ALA A 10 -22.74 -17.71 11.55
N THR A 11 -21.65 -17.24 12.17
CA THR A 11 -20.84 -18.06 13.07
C THR A 11 -21.62 -18.47 14.33
N TYR A 12 -22.45 -17.58 14.88
CA TYR A 12 -23.31 -17.87 16.02
C TYR A 12 -24.40 -18.89 15.71
N LEU A 13 -25.03 -18.80 14.53
CA LEU A 13 -26.06 -19.73 14.07
C LEU A 13 -25.50 -21.12 13.78
N ILE A 14 -24.27 -21.21 13.23
CA ILE A 14 -23.64 -22.49 12.86
C ILE A 14 -22.99 -23.17 14.06
N TYR A 15 -22.26 -22.44 14.90
CA TYR A 15 -21.41 -23.05 15.94
C TYR A 15 -21.96 -22.93 17.37
N LYS A 16 -23.01 -22.12 17.62
CA LYS A 16 -23.64 -21.86 18.94
C LYS A 16 -22.69 -21.49 20.10
N LYS A 17 -21.39 -21.33 19.84
CA LYS A 17 -20.35 -20.86 20.76
C LYS A 17 -19.63 -19.70 20.09
N VAL A 18 -19.80 -18.51 20.66
CA VAL A 18 -18.97 -17.35 20.29
C VAL A 18 -17.76 -17.37 21.20
N GLU A 19 -16.57 -17.52 20.62
CA GLU A 19 -15.32 -17.38 21.37
C GLU A 19 -15.28 -16.05 22.11
N LYS A 20 -14.75 -16.05 23.34
CA LYS A 20 -14.61 -14.83 24.16
C LYS A 20 -13.86 -13.73 23.40
N VAL A 21 -12.87 -14.11 22.61
CA VAL A 21 -12.11 -13.21 21.72
C VAL A 21 -13.03 -12.54 20.71
N ALA A 22 -13.91 -13.28 20.03
CA ALA A 22 -14.85 -12.72 19.05
C ALA A 22 -15.87 -11.74 19.66
N LYS A 23 -16.35 -11.99 20.89
CA LYS A 23 -17.22 -11.02 21.61
C LYS A 23 -16.45 -9.75 21.97
N ILE A 24 -15.23 -9.88 22.49
CA ILE A 24 -14.38 -8.75 22.87
C ILE A 24 -14.02 -7.92 21.63
N THR A 25 -13.62 -8.57 20.53
CA THR A 25 -13.35 -7.91 19.26
C THR A 25 -14.59 -7.20 18.73
N CYS A 26 -15.78 -7.79 18.84
CA CYS A 26 -17.01 -7.15 18.40
C CYS A 26 -17.35 -5.90 19.22
N ILE A 27 -17.20 -5.95 20.55
CA ILE A 27 -17.41 -4.79 21.43
C ILE A 27 -16.38 -3.69 21.13
N ILE A 28 -15.11 -4.05 20.96
CA ILE A 28 -14.06 -3.09 20.61
C ILE A 28 -14.34 -2.47 19.24
N VAL A 29 -14.71 -3.27 18.24
CA VAL A 29 -15.05 -2.79 16.89
C VAL A 29 -16.28 -1.90 16.91
N MET A 30 -17.33 -2.23 17.67
CA MET A 30 -18.53 -1.39 17.80
C MET A 30 -18.23 -0.10 18.57
N ALA A 31 -17.47 -0.16 19.66
CA ALA A 31 -17.06 1.01 20.43
C ALA A 31 -16.20 1.96 19.59
N PHE A 32 -15.21 1.43 18.86
CA PHE A 32 -14.42 2.22 17.92
C PHE A 32 -15.26 2.75 16.76
N SER A 33 -16.23 1.98 16.25
CA SER A 33 -17.12 2.43 15.16
C SER A 33 -18.07 3.55 15.60
N ALA A 34 -18.57 3.50 16.83
CA ALA A 34 -19.40 4.54 17.42
C ALA A 34 -18.58 5.81 17.74
N LEU A 35 -17.36 5.65 18.27
CA LEU A 35 -16.47 6.76 18.57
C LEU A 35 -15.99 7.49 17.31
N THR A 36 -15.78 6.73 16.22
CA THR A 36 -15.53 7.24 14.86
C THR A 36 -16.70 8.15 14.43
N LEU A 37 -17.95 7.75 14.64
CA LEU A 37 -19.13 8.51 14.23
C LEU A 37 -19.35 9.81 15.04
N ILE A 38 -18.97 9.83 16.32
CA ILE A 38 -19.15 10.98 17.24
C ILE A 38 -18.01 12.00 17.10
N PHE A 39 -16.79 11.55 16.81
CA PHE A 39 -15.60 12.38 16.74
C PHE A 39 -15.18 12.65 15.29
N HIS A 40 -16.02 13.35 14.50
CA HIS A 40 -15.69 13.87 13.14
C HIS A 40 -14.73 12.95 12.34
N SER A 41 -15.10 11.67 12.25
CA SER A 41 -14.27 10.54 11.80
C SER A 41 -13.48 10.79 10.53
N ASP A 42 -14.04 11.57 9.63
CA ASP A 42 -13.45 11.77 8.31
C ASP A 42 -12.08 12.39 8.39
N VAL A 43 -11.85 13.35 9.29
CA VAL A 43 -10.54 13.99 9.42
C VAL A 43 -9.50 12.98 9.91
N PHE A 44 -9.83 12.16 10.91
CA PHE A 44 -8.92 11.14 11.42
C PHE A 44 -8.61 10.05 10.39
N ILE A 45 -9.62 9.58 9.65
CA ILE A 45 -9.41 8.57 8.60
C ILE A 45 -8.64 9.17 7.42
N LYS A 46 -8.89 10.42 7.04
CA LYS A 46 -8.13 11.15 6.00
C LYS A 46 -6.66 11.29 6.37
N TRP A 47 -6.35 11.69 7.61
CA TRP A 47 -4.98 11.78 8.11
C TRP A 47 -4.29 10.42 8.22
N LYS A 48 -5.01 9.36 8.62
CA LYS A 48 -4.46 8.00 8.67
C LYS A 48 -3.87 7.58 7.33
N VAL A 49 -4.57 7.83 6.23
CA VAL A 49 -4.10 7.49 4.87
C VAL A 49 -2.83 8.28 4.53
N THR A 50 -2.83 9.59 4.79
CA THR A 50 -1.67 10.46 4.55
C THR A 50 -0.44 10.04 5.35
N ILE A 51 -0.61 9.74 6.64
CA ILE A 51 0.49 9.34 7.53
C ILE A 51 1.11 8.03 7.05
N ILE A 52 0.29 7.05 6.67
CA ILE A 52 0.79 5.76 6.17
C ILE A 52 1.65 5.97 4.91
N TYR A 53 1.19 6.77 3.94
CA TYR A 53 1.98 7.04 2.74
C TYR A 53 3.24 7.86 3.01
N GLY A 54 3.15 8.86 3.89
CA GLY A 54 4.32 9.62 4.34
C GLY A 54 5.37 8.72 4.99
N LEU A 55 4.94 7.78 5.85
CA LEU A 55 5.82 6.80 6.47
C LEU A 55 6.47 5.88 5.42
N PHE A 56 5.72 5.39 4.43
CA PHE A 56 6.29 4.58 3.34
C PHE A 56 7.32 5.37 2.52
N ALA A 57 7.01 6.62 2.16
CA ALA A 57 7.95 7.48 1.45
C ALA A 57 9.26 7.70 2.24
N ILE A 58 9.13 8.04 3.52
CA ILE A 58 10.28 8.26 4.41
C ILE A 58 11.07 6.96 4.58
N ALA A 59 10.40 5.83 4.82
CA ALA A 59 11.06 4.54 4.95
C ALA A 59 11.85 4.16 3.69
N LEU A 60 11.29 4.43 2.50
CA LEU A 60 12.00 4.20 1.24
C LEU A 60 13.21 5.11 1.07
N LEU A 61 13.09 6.40 1.36
CA LEU A 61 14.21 7.34 1.29
C LEU A 61 15.32 6.98 2.29
N ILE A 62 14.97 6.72 3.54
CA ILE A 62 15.93 6.32 4.59
C ILE A 62 16.56 4.98 4.25
N SER A 63 15.81 4.03 3.67
CA SER A 63 16.37 2.72 3.29
C SER A 63 17.52 2.84 2.31
N GLN A 64 17.52 3.87 1.45
CA GLN A 64 18.57 4.10 0.47
C GLN A 64 19.89 4.57 1.11
N TRP A 65 19.84 5.18 2.30
CA TRP A 65 21.03 5.62 3.05
C TRP A 65 21.46 4.63 4.12
N PHE A 66 20.52 3.90 4.73
CA PHE A 66 20.80 3.03 5.88
C PHE A 66 20.96 1.55 5.51
N THR A 67 20.52 1.14 4.30
CA THR A 67 20.56 -0.26 3.86
C THR A 67 21.41 -0.39 2.60
N GLU A 68 22.30 -1.38 2.55
CA GLU A 68 23.14 -1.67 1.38
C GLU A 68 22.34 -1.99 0.10
N LYS A 69 21.08 -2.43 0.27
CA LYS A 69 20.14 -2.73 -0.82
C LYS A 69 18.84 -1.97 -0.61
N PRO A 70 18.34 -1.20 -1.59
CA PRO A 70 17.08 -0.49 -1.48
C PRO A 70 15.91 -1.40 -1.12
N LEU A 71 14.94 -0.91 -0.36
CA LEU A 71 13.79 -1.71 0.12
C LEU A 71 12.99 -2.31 -1.05
N ILE A 72 12.85 -1.54 -2.13
CA ILE A 72 12.22 -1.99 -3.38
C ILE A 72 12.98 -3.16 -4.04
N GLN A 73 14.31 -3.20 -3.96
CA GLN A 73 15.10 -4.34 -4.44
C GLN A 73 14.81 -5.60 -3.62
N ARG A 74 14.58 -5.46 -2.31
CA ARG A 74 14.20 -6.61 -1.47
C ARG A 74 12.79 -7.11 -1.77
N MET A 75 11.85 -6.20 -2.05
CA MET A 75 10.46 -6.55 -2.33
C MET A 75 10.27 -7.13 -3.74
N LEU A 76 10.84 -6.48 -4.77
CA LEU A 76 10.66 -6.89 -6.18
C LEU A 76 11.81 -7.76 -6.71
N GLY A 77 13.02 -7.63 -6.17
CA GLY A 77 14.19 -8.42 -6.58
C GLY A 77 14.37 -9.74 -5.83
N SER A 78 13.39 -10.15 -5.00
CA SER A 78 13.41 -11.47 -4.35
C SER A 78 13.35 -12.63 -5.35
N ASN A 79 12.95 -12.36 -6.60
CA ASN A 79 13.02 -13.33 -7.67
C ASN A 79 14.45 -13.34 -8.23
N GLN A 80 15.19 -14.44 -8.02
CA GLN A 80 16.60 -14.61 -8.43
C GLN A 80 16.86 -14.38 -9.94
N GLU A 81 15.83 -14.26 -10.76
CA GLU A 81 15.90 -14.04 -12.21
C GLU A 81 16.13 -12.56 -12.59
N ILE A 82 15.85 -11.60 -11.71
CA ILE A 82 15.96 -10.17 -12.02
C ILE A 82 17.38 -9.66 -11.72
N LYS A 83 18.30 -9.84 -12.69
CA LYS A 83 19.64 -9.24 -12.66
C LYS A 83 19.60 -7.81 -13.20
N LEU A 84 19.63 -6.83 -12.29
CA LEU A 84 19.64 -5.40 -12.59
C LEU A 84 20.72 -4.71 -11.75
N ALA A 85 21.49 -3.78 -12.34
CA ALA A 85 22.55 -3.08 -11.61
C ALA A 85 21.98 -2.22 -10.47
N ASP A 86 22.72 -2.11 -9.36
CA ASP A 86 22.26 -1.45 -8.14
C ASP A 86 21.85 0.02 -8.33
N SER A 87 22.45 0.71 -9.32
CA SER A 87 22.06 2.08 -9.69
C SER A 87 20.60 2.18 -10.16
N TYR A 88 20.10 1.19 -10.89
CA TYR A 88 18.70 1.19 -11.36
C TYR A 88 17.73 0.86 -10.23
N TRP A 89 18.14 0.03 -9.27
CA TRP A 89 17.36 -0.24 -8.06
C TRP A 89 17.23 1.01 -7.18
N ALA A 90 18.29 1.80 -7.03
CA ALA A 90 18.25 3.07 -6.32
C ALA A 90 17.30 4.07 -6.99
N LYS A 91 17.35 4.19 -8.33
CA LYS A 91 16.41 5.02 -9.11
C LYS A 91 14.96 4.56 -8.92
N LEU A 92 14.72 3.25 -8.96
CA LEU A 92 13.38 2.69 -8.77
C LEU A 92 12.87 2.95 -7.34
N ASN A 93 13.72 2.78 -6.33
CA ASN A 93 13.40 3.09 -4.94
C ASN A 93 13.03 4.57 -4.74
N SER A 94 13.82 5.48 -5.32
CA SER A 94 13.53 6.92 -5.32
C SER A 94 12.22 7.23 -6.05
N ALA A 95 11.95 6.57 -7.19
CA ALA A 95 10.69 6.74 -7.92
C ALA A 95 9.47 6.28 -7.09
N TRP A 96 9.57 5.16 -6.38
CA TRP A 96 8.53 4.70 -5.45
C TRP A 96 8.33 5.67 -4.28
N ALA A 97 9.41 6.22 -3.73
CA ALA A 97 9.31 7.24 -2.68
C ALA A 97 8.56 8.48 -3.19
N ILE A 98 8.91 8.99 -4.37
CA ILE A 98 8.23 10.12 -5.01
C ILE A 98 6.76 9.79 -5.25
N PHE A 99 6.45 8.59 -5.75
CA PHE A 99 5.07 8.14 -5.96
C PHE A 99 4.25 8.18 -4.68
N PHE A 100 4.79 7.71 -3.55
CA PHE A 100 4.10 7.76 -2.26
C PHE A 100 3.93 9.19 -1.72
N ILE A 101 4.91 10.08 -1.94
CA ILE A 101 4.79 11.51 -1.62
C ILE A 101 3.66 12.14 -2.43
N VAL A 102 3.62 11.88 -3.74
CA VAL A 102 2.55 12.37 -4.62
C VAL A 102 1.20 11.82 -4.17
N CYS A 103 1.09 10.53 -3.85
CA CYS A 103 -0.14 9.94 -3.32
C CYS A 103 -0.59 10.60 -2.02
N ALA A 104 0.34 10.89 -1.10
CA ALA A 104 0.04 11.59 0.14
C ALA A 104 -0.46 13.02 -0.12
N ALA A 105 0.22 13.77 -0.99
CA ALA A 105 -0.17 15.14 -1.36
C ALA A 105 -1.53 15.20 -2.05
N VAL A 106 -1.77 14.32 -3.04
CA VAL A 106 -3.06 14.21 -3.72
C VAL A 106 -4.14 13.75 -2.76
N ASN A 107 -3.85 12.82 -1.84
CA ASN A 107 -4.81 12.41 -0.81
C ASN A 107 -5.20 13.58 0.09
N ILE A 108 -4.26 14.43 0.53
CA ILE A 108 -4.57 15.65 1.30
C ILE A 108 -5.49 16.56 0.47
N TYR A 109 -5.11 16.83 -0.79
CA TYR A 109 -5.90 17.70 -1.66
C TYR A 109 -7.35 17.20 -1.82
N VAL A 110 -7.53 15.93 -2.19
CA VAL A 110 -8.87 15.33 -2.35
C VAL A 110 -9.60 15.23 -1.02
N ALA A 111 -8.90 14.93 0.08
CA ALA A 111 -9.50 14.79 1.40
C ALA A 111 -10.11 16.09 1.94
N PHE A 112 -9.48 17.24 1.70
CA PHE A 112 -9.88 18.51 2.28
C PHE A 112 -10.65 19.43 1.33
N TRP A 113 -10.48 19.29 0.00
CA TRP A 113 -11.15 20.15 -0.98
C TRP A 113 -12.30 19.48 -1.75
N MET A 114 -12.40 18.15 -1.76
CA MET A 114 -13.45 17.44 -2.50
C MET A 114 -14.54 16.88 -1.57
N ALA A 115 -15.69 16.55 -2.16
CA ALA A 115 -16.76 15.86 -1.46
C ALA A 115 -16.30 14.49 -0.92
N GLN A 116 -16.91 14.06 0.19
CA GLN A 116 -16.55 12.81 0.87
C GLN A 116 -16.63 11.59 -0.06
N GLU A 117 -17.68 11.49 -0.87
CA GLU A 117 -17.89 10.38 -1.79
C GLU A 117 -16.76 10.29 -2.82
N VAL A 118 -16.30 11.43 -3.32
CA VAL A 118 -15.15 11.53 -4.21
C VAL A 118 -13.89 11.04 -3.50
N TRP A 119 -13.67 11.43 -2.25
CA TRP A 119 -12.52 10.95 -1.47
C TRP A 119 -12.57 9.45 -1.19
N VAL A 120 -13.74 8.88 -0.88
CA VAL A 120 -13.91 7.43 -0.67
C VAL A 120 -13.64 6.65 -1.95
N ASN A 121 -14.14 7.12 -3.10
CA ASN A 121 -13.86 6.49 -4.39
C ASN A 121 -12.38 6.66 -4.78
N PHE A 122 -11.80 7.82 -4.52
CA PHE A 122 -10.39 8.07 -4.77
C PHE A 122 -9.48 7.16 -3.94
N LYS A 123 -9.74 7.00 -2.63
CA LYS A 123 -8.87 6.17 -1.78
C LYS A 123 -8.94 4.69 -2.13
N VAL A 124 -10.09 4.21 -2.61
CA VAL A 124 -10.30 2.78 -2.95
C VAL A 124 -9.88 2.51 -4.38
N PHE A 125 -10.37 3.28 -5.35
CA PHE A 125 -10.13 3.03 -6.77
C PHE A 125 -8.99 3.88 -7.32
N GLY A 126 -8.95 5.17 -7.01
CA GLY A 126 -7.92 6.08 -7.52
C GLY A 126 -6.51 5.65 -7.11
N LEU A 127 -6.30 5.39 -5.81
CA LEU A 127 -5.01 4.94 -5.29
C LEU A 127 -4.65 3.53 -5.76
N THR A 128 -5.61 2.62 -5.84
CA THR A 128 -5.37 1.25 -6.34
C THR A 128 -5.01 1.25 -7.83
N VAL A 129 -5.73 1.99 -8.66
CA VAL A 129 -5.42 2.15 -10.08
C VAL A 129 -4.06 2.85 -10.25
N GLY A 130 -3.79 3.91 -9.50
CA GLY A 130 -2.50 4.59 -9.51
C GLY A 130 -1.35 3.66 -9.14
N THR A 131 -1.53 2.84 -8.10
CA THR A 131 -0.53 1.84 -7.68
C THR A 131 -0.33 0.78 -8.77
N LEU A 132 -1.40 0.26 -9.36
CA LEU A 132 -1.31 -0.73 -10.44
C LEU A 132 -0.57 -0.19 -11.65
N ILE A 133 -0.90 1.02 -12.10
CA ILE A 133 -0.20 1.69 -13.20
C ILE A 133 1.29 1.84 -12.85
N PHE A 134 1.60 2.30 -11.64
CA PHE A 134 2.98 2.49 -11.21
C PHE A 134 3.77 1.18 -11.10
N THR A 135 3.11 0.11 -10.64
CA THR A 135 3.68 -1.25 -10.64
C THR A 135 3.97 -1.72 -12.05
N VAL A 136 3.03 -1.58 -12.99
CA VAL A 136 3.24 -1.96 -14.40
C VAL A 136 4.41 -1.16 -14.99
N LEU A 137 4.47 0.16 -14.76
CA LEU A 137 5.59 1.00 -15.20
C LEU A 137 6.92 0.54 -14.59
N SER A 138 6.93 0.18 -13.30
CA SER A 138 8.11 -0.35 -12.60
C SER A 138 8.59 -1.65 -13.24
N VAL A 139 7.67 -2.57 -13.54
CA VAL A 139 7.97 -3.85 -14.18
C VAL A 139 8.51 -3.63 -15.59
N VAL A 140 7.87 -2.78 -16.40
CA VAL A 140 8.36 -2.43 -17.75
C VAL A 140 9.74 -1.79 -17.69
N TYR A 141 9.98 -0.89 -16.72
CA TYR A 141 11.28 -0.27 -16.51
C TYR A 141 12.36 -1.29 -16.13
N ILE A 142 12.03 -2.27 -15.27
CA ILE A 142 12.93 -3.37 -14.94
C ILE A 142 13.23 -4.17 -16.20
N PHE A 143 12.22 -4.69 -16.92
CA PHE A 143 12.42 -5.52 -18.12
C PHE A 143 13.23 -4.81 -19.21
N LYS A 144 13.01 -3.51 -19.42
CA LYS A 144 13.74 -2.72 -20.41
C LYS A 144 15.22 -2.55 -20.06
N ASN A 145 15.53 -2.46 -18.76
CA ASN A 145 16.90 -2.22 -18.27
C ASN A 145 17.59 -3.48 -17.75
N MET A 146 16.89 -4.62 -17.68
CA MET A 146 17.49 -5.92 -17.43
C MET A 146 18.52 -6.16 -18.51
N THR A 147 19.73 -6.46 -18.08
CA THR A 147 20.83 -6.77 -18.99
C THR A 147 20.38 -7.94 -19.86
N LYS A 148 20.16 -7.69 -21.15
CA LYS A 148 20.23 -8.78 -22.14
C LYS A 148 21.64 -9.31 -21.99
N GLU A 149 21.81 -10.51 -21.44
CA GLU A 149 23.08 -11.21 -21.60
C GLU A 149 23.42 -11.13 -23.10
N PRO A 150 24.61 -10.66 -23.49
CA PRO A 150 25.03 -10.82 -24.86
C PRO A 150 24.94 -12.32 -25.11
N ALA A 151 24.12 -12.72 -26.08
CA ALA A 151 24.05 -14.10 -26.53
C ALA A 151 25.50 -14.55 -26.68
N LYS A 152 25.94 -15.50 -25.84
CA LYS A 152 27.26 -16.08 -25.96
C LYS A 152 27.33 -16.60 -27.39
N GLU A 153 28.09 -15.90 -28.23
CA GLU A 153 28.55 -16.45 -29.50
C GLU A 153 29.33 -17.70 -29.14
N HIS A 154 28.66 -18.86 -29.18
CA HIS A 154 29.33 -20.11 -29.43
C HIS A 154 29.89 -20.02 -30.85
N LYS A 155 31.12 -19.51 -30.95
CA LYS A 155 32.01 -19.82 -32.05
C LYS A 155 32.73 -21.12 -31.67
N GLU A 156 32.24 -22.22 -32.23
CA GLU A 156 33.07 -23.39 -32.52
C GLU A 156 33.99 -23.09 -33.71
#